data_AF-A0A2H0S5Y6-F1
#
_entry.id   AF-A0A2H0S5Y6-F1
#
_cell.length_a   1.000
_cell.length_b   1.000
_cell.length_c   1.000
_cell.angle_alpha   90.00
_cell.angle_beta   90.00
_cell.angle_gamma   90.00
#
_symmetry.space_group_name_H-M   'P 1'
#
loop_
_entity.id
_entity.type
_entity.pdbx_description
1 polymer ?
#
loop_
_entity_poly.entity_id
_entity_poly.type
_entity_poly.pdbx_seq_one_letter_code
_entity_poly.pdbx_strand_id
1 'polypeptide(L)'
;MTSLDTASALYEDTIDGTEQSSASLAADLEKRAREVREATSNEATSEISAEVREELNDALEGIAPEDAESEVEEVAEHLDRAAKDIRSSIGSTMMMKELDPGIAGQAQLGTNNVWIDSDAIRAQSGDSLINTTVAADIANHEEEHTRQSAASNQESIEVNGQQFDAREIREAAAISVQRETEFLSAEYKQITAALPMDEADRALVRKGDFSGLEQKKNNGSVVMVA
;
A
#
# COMPACT_ATOMS: atom_id res chain seq x y z
N MET A 1 9.67 -25.65 -3.44
CA MET A 1 9.09 -24.51 -2.71
C MET A 1 10.20 -23.98 -1.81
N THR A 2 10.39 -22.67 -1.72
CA THR A 2 11.38 -22.03 -0.84
C THR A 2 10.71 -21.53 0.45
N SER A 3 11.48 -21.21 1.50
CA SER A 3 10.98 -20.56 2.73
C SER A 3 10.12 -19.32 2.42
N LEU A 4 10.52 -18.54 1.41
CA LEU A 4 9.79 -17.36 0.97
C LEU A 4 8.48 -17.72 0.25
N ASP A 5 8.47 -18.76 -0.59
CA ASP A 5 7.24 -19.22 -1.26
C ASP A 5 6.20 -19.67 -0.22
N THR A 6 6.62 -20.42 0.80
CA THR A 6 5.75 -20.88 1.90
C THR A 6 5.25 -19.72 2.75
N ALA A 7 6.13 -18.78 3.12
CA ALA A 7 5.71 -17.57 3.82
C ALA A 7 4.73 -16.72 2.98
N SER A 8 4.90 -16.73 1.66
CA SER A 8 4.00 -16.07 0.72
C SER A 8 2.62 -16.72 0.65
N ALA A 9 2.53 -18.06 0.61
CA ALA A 9 1.25 -18.77 0.66
C ALA A 9 0.50 -18.49 1.98
N LEU A 10 1.23 -18.56 3.11
CA LEU A 10 0.66 -18.21 4.41
C LEU A 10 0.21 -16.74 4.51
N TYR A 11 0.89 -15.83 3.81
CA TYR A 11 0.45 -14.44 3.71
C TYR A 11 -0.85 -14.34 2.91
N GLU A 12 -0.94 -14.97 1.74
CA GLU A 12 -2.14 -15.00 0.88
C GLU A 12 -3.36 -15.51 1.65
N ASP A 13 -3.23 -16.63 2.35
CA ASP A 13 -4.29 -17.18 3.21
C ASP A 13 -4.72 -16.24 4.35
N THR A 14 -3.85 -15.32 4.78
CA THR A 14 -4.18 -14.35 5.83
C THR A 14 -5.03 -13.21 5.30
N ILE A 15 -4.84 -12.84 4.03
CA ILE A 15 -5.49 -11.70 3.41
C ILE A 15 -6.75 -12.09 2.63
N ASP A 16 -6.90 -13.35 2.23
CA ASP A 16 -8.03 -13.82 1.42
C ASP A 16 -9.39 -13.53 2.09
N GLY A 17 -10.28 -12.91 1.31
CA GLY A 17 -11.67 -12.62 1.68
C GLY A 17 -11.90 -11.71 2.89
N THR A 18 -10.86 -11.09 3.45
CA THR A 18 -10.94 -10.44 4.77
C THR A 18 -10.61 -8.94 4.70
N GLU A 19 -11.61 -8.09 4.93
CA GLU A 19 -11.38 -6.68 5.23
C GLU A 19 -10.94 -6.55 6.71
N GLN A 20 -9.74 -6.02 6.94
CA GLN A 20 -9.16 -5.89 8.27
C GLN A 20 -8.28 -4.65 8.40
N SER A 21 -7.96 -4.23 9.63
CA SER A 21 -7.00 -3.14 9.82
C SER A 21 -5.58 -3.61 9.53
N SER A 22 -4.70 -2.72 9.10
CA SER A 22 -3.26 -3.02 8.93
C SER A 22 -2.61 -3.53 10.24
N ALA A 23 -3.10 -3.07 11.40
CA ALA A 23 -2.66 -3.55 12.70
C ALA A 23 -3.11 -4.99 12.98
N SER A 24 -4.35 -5.35 12.59
CA SER A 24 -4.88 -6.71 12.68
C SER A 24 -4.08 -7.65 11.79
N LEU A 25 -3.86 -7.29 10.52
CA LEU A 25 -3.07 -8.10 9.60
C LEU A 25 -1.66 -8.34 10.13
N ALA A 26 -0.98 -7.30 10.62
CA ALA A 26 0.34 -7.46 11.20
C ALA A 26 0.34 -8.38 12.44
N ALA A 27 -0.71 -8.33 13.28
CA ALA A 27 -0.83 -9.21 14.44
C ALA A 27 -1.10 -10.68 14.04
N ASP A 28 -1.87 -10.90 12.98
CA ASP A 28 -2.17 -12.23 12.44
C ASP A 28 -0.92 -12.86 11.78
N LEU A 29 -0.10 -12.06 11.09
CA LEU A 29 1.19 -12.53 10.58
C LEU A 29 2.17 -12.91 11.70
N GLU A 30 2.27 -12.11 12.77
CA GLU A 30 3.05 -12.47 13.96
C GLU A 30 2.50 -13.74 14.64
N LYS A 31 1.19 -13.96 14.60
CA LYS A 31 0.56 -15.20 15.11
C LYS A 31 0.97 -16.40 14.26
N ARG A 32 0.89 -16.30 12.92
CA ARG A 32 1.35 -17.36 12.02
C ARG A 32 2.84 -17.65 12.19
N ALA A 33 3.68 -16.63 12.33
CA ALA A 33 5.11 -16.81 12.60
C ALA A 33 5.38 -17.61 13.90
N ARG A 34 4.58 -17.40 14.94
CA ARG A 34 4.67 -18.21 16.18
C ARG A 34 4.20 -19.64 15.96
N GLU A 35 3.08 -19.83 15.26
CA GLU A 35 2.56 -21.16 14.94
C GLU A 35 3.56 -21.98 14.11
N VAL A 36 4.25 -21.34 13.16
CA VAL A 36 5.32 -21.95 12.36
C VAL A 36 6.46 -22.45 13.25
N ARG A 37 6.97 -21.62 14.17
CA ARG A 37 8.02 -22.03 15.12
C ARG A 37 7.59 -23.16 16.06
N GLU A 38 6.32 -23.17 16.44
CA GLU A 38 5.78 -24.22 17.32
C GLU A 38 5.59 -25.55 16.58
N ALA A 39 5.46 -25.55 15.24
CA ALA A 39 5.18 -26.74 14.45
C ALA A 39 6.28 -27.80 14.47
N THR A 40 7.53 -27.40 14.66
CA THR A 40 8.67 -28.32 14.81
C THR A 40 9.16 -28.45 16.25
N SER A 41 8.57 -27.68 17.18
CA SER A 41 8.91 -27.77 18.59
C SER A 41 8.30 -29.02 19.23
N ASN A 42 9.13 -29.79 19.93
CA ASN A 42 8.69 -30.91 20.77
C ASN A 42 7.80 -30.46 21.96
N GLU A 43 7.68 -29.14 22.18
CA GLU A 43 6.89 -28.52 23.24
C GLU A 43 5.72 -27.68 22.68
N ALA A 44 5.12 -28.08 21.55
CA ALA A 44 3.93 -27.39 21.03
C ALA A 44 2.85 -27.26 22.13
N THR A 45 2.62 -26.03 22.61
CA THR A 45 1.69 -25.74 23.70
C THR A 45 0.34 -25.22 23.20
N SER A 46 0.22 -24.96 21.89
CA SER A 46 -0.98 -24.44 21.25
C SER A 46 -1.42 -25.31 20.06
N GLU A 47 -2.69 -25.16 19.66
CA GLU A 47 -3.24 -25.84 18.49
C GLU A 47 -2.83 -25.08 17.23
N ILE A 48 -1.86 -25.64 16.48
CA ILE A 48 -1.40 -25.11 15.19
C ILE A 48 -2.55 -25.18 14.17
N SER A 49 -2.77 -24.09 13.44
CA SER A 49 -3.80 -24.01 12.39
C SER A 49 -3.59 -25.05 11.28
N ALA A 50 -4.68 -25.41 10.59
CA ALA A 50 -4.62 -26.41 9.53
C ALA A 50 -3.81 -25.90 8.34
N GLU A 51 -3.96 -24.62 8.02
CA GLU A 51 -3.28 -23.90 6.95
C GLU A 51 -1.76 -23.89 7.18
N VAL A 52 -1.30 -23.54 8.40
CA VAL A 52 0.14 -23.60 8.74
C VAL A 52 0.69 -25.02 8.64
N ARG A 53 -0.07 -26.04 9.05
CA ARG A 53 0.38 -27.44 8.94
C ARG A 53 0.48 -27.90 7.49
N GLU A 54 -0.48 -27.54 6.66
CA GLU A 54 -0.52 -27.90 5.25
C GLU A 54 0.68 -27.29 4.51
N GLU A 55 0.83 -25.97 4.60
CA GLU A 55 1.91 -25.25 3.92
C GLU A 55 3.30 -25.68 4.39
N LEU A 56 3.50 -25.94 5.70
CA LEU A 56 4.78 -26.43 6.20
C LEU A 56 5.07 -27.88 5.79
N ASN A 57 4.06 -28.75 5.71
CA ASN A 57 4.28 -30.12 5.24
C ASN A 57 4.76 -30.12 3.78
N ASP A 58 4.17 -29.26 2.95
CA ASP A 58 4.55 -29.11 1.55
C ASP A 58 5.95 -28.47 1.42
N ALA A 59 6.26 -27.47 2.26
CA ALA A 59 7.58 -26.83 2.30
C ALA A 59 8.70 -27.79 2.69
N LEU A 60 8.44 -28.62 3.71
CA LEU A 60 9.41 -29.56 4.27
C LEU A 60 9.47 -30.88 3.50
N GLU A 61 8.65 -31.07 2.46
CA GLU A 61 8.64 -32.29 1.67
C GLU A 61 10.02 -32.53 1.01
N GLY A 62 10.69 -33.60 1.43
CA GLY A 62 12.00 -33.97 0.91
C GLY A 62 13.18 -33.17 1.50
N ILE A 63 12.93 -32.30 2.48
CA ILE A 63 13.97 -31.63 3.27
C ILE A 63 14.48 -32.59 4.35
N ALA A 64 15.80 -32.61 4.56
CA ALA A 64 16.39 -33.46 5.59
C ALA A 64 15.99 -32.95 6.99
N PRO A 65 15.73 -33.83 7.98
CA PRO A 65 15.30 -33.42 9.31
C PRO A 65 16.25 -32.42 10.00
N GLU A 66 17.55 -32.51 9.72
CA GLU A 66 18.57 -31.59 10.23
C GLU A 66 18.49 -30.16 9.65
N ASP A 67 17.89 -29.99 8.47
CA ASP A 67 17.74 -28.70 7.80
C ASP A 67 16.35 -28.09 8.03
N ALA A 68 15.35 -28.93 8.39
CA ALA A 68 13.97 -28.52 8.58
C ALA A 68 13.77 -27.43 9.65
N GLU A 69 14.59 -27.42 10.72
CA GLU A 69 14.54 -26.38 11.75
C GLU A 69 14.94 -25.00 11.20
N SER A 70 15.94 -24.96 10.32
CA SER A 70 16.40 -23.71 9.68
C SER A 70 15.34 -23.15 8.73
N GLU A 71 14.75 -24.00 7.91
CA GLU A 71 13.70 -23.61 6.94
C GLU A 71 12.47 -23.05 7.66
N VAL A 72 12.05 -23.67 8.76
CA VAL A 72 10.93 -23.22 9.59
C VAL A 72 11.20 -21.85 10.22
N GLU A 73 12.42 -21.62 10.74
CA GLU A 73 12.77 -20.30 11.27
C GLU A 73 12.78 -19.24 10.15
N GLU A 74 13.29 -19.56 8.96
CA GLU A 74 13.27 -18.63 7.83
C GLU A 74 11.84 -18.25 7.41
N VAL A 75 10.91 -19.21 7.31
CA VAL A 75 9.49 -18.93 7.04
C VAL A 75 8.92 -17.97 8.10
N ALA A 76 9.17 -18.25 9.37
CA ALA A 76 8.70 -17.41 10.48
C ALA A 76 9.31 -16.00 10.44
N GLU A 77 10.60 -15.88 10.11
CA GLU A 77 11.28 -14.60 9.96
C GLU A 77 10.69 -13.75 8.83
N HIS A 78 10.33 -14.36 7.69
CA HIS A 78 9.67 -13.65 6.59
C HIS A 78 8.30 -13.09 7.01
N LEU A 79 7.50 -13.86 7.75
CA LEU A 79 6.21 -13.42 8.28
C LEU A 79 6.36 -12.29 9.32
N ASP A 80 7.30 -12.42 10.26
CA ASP A 80 7.60 -11.37 11.25
C ASP A 80 8.13 -10.09 10.59
N ARG A 81 8.92 -10.24 9.52
CA ARG A 81 9.41 -9.11 8.72
C ARG A 81 8.25 -8.41 8.00
N ALA A 82 7.35 -9.16 7.37
CA ALA A 82 6.16 -8.61 6.72
C ALA A 82 5.27 -7.82 7.71
N ALA A 83 5.07 -8.33 8.93
CA ALA A 83 4.34 -7.62 9.98
C ALA A 83 4.99 -6.28 10.36
N LYS A 84 6.33 -6.25 10.51
CA LYS A 84 7.10 -5.03 10.78
C LYS A 84 7.04 -4.05 9.61
N ASP A 85 7.13 -4.57 8.39
CA ASP A 85 7.07 -3.79 7.16
C ASP A 85 5.72 -3.09 7.01
N ILE A 86 4.60 -3.80 7.23
CA ILE A 86 3.24 -3.22 7.25
C ILE A 86 3.15 -2.11 8.29
N ARG A 87 3.57 -2.37 9.54
CA ARG A 87 3.50 -1.37 10.63
C ARG A 87 4.31 -0.11 10.33
N SER A 88 5.49 -0.27 9.73
CA SER A 88 6.40 0.86 9.48
C SER A 88 6.05 1.66 8.23
N SER A 89 5.46 1.02 7.21
CA SER A 89 5.14 1.67 5.93
C SER A 89 3.71 2.22 5.86
N ILE A 90 2.73 1.49 6.41
CA ILE A 90 1.30 1.83 6.32
C ILE A 90 0.78 2.46 7.62
N GLY A 91 1.35 2.08 8.76
CA GLY A 91 0.85 2.46 10.09
C GLY A 91 -0.28 1.55 10.58
N SER A 92 -1.09 2.01 11.54
CA SER A 92 -2.09 1.17 12.24
C SER A 92 -3.56 1.52 11.97
N THR A 93 -3.82 2.59 11.21
CA THR A 93 -5.17 3.15 11.03
C THR A 93 -5.80 2.82 9.69
N MET A 94 -5.03 2.33 8.73
CA MET A 94 -5.52 2.00 7.40
C MET A 94 -6.24 0.65 7.41
N MET A 95 -7.26 0.52 6.56
CA MET A 95 -7.90 -0.76 6.28
C MET A 95 -7.20 -1.43 5.10
N MET A 96 -7.24 -2.75 5.07
CA MET A 96 -6.64 -3.59 4.04
C MET A 96 -7.66 -4.62 3.57
N LYS A 97 -7.75 -4.80 2.25
CA LYS A 97 -8.59 -5.78 1.56
C LYS A 97 -8.12 -5.90 0.11
N GLU A 98 -8.56 -6.93 -0.60
CA GLU A 98 -8.48 -6.94 -2.06
C GLU A 98 -9.37 -5.82 -2.63
N LEU A 99 -8.82 -5.05 -3.57
CA LEU A 99 -9.55 -4.01 -4.31
C LEU A 99 -9.77 -4.43 -5.77
N ASP A 100 -10.63 -3.71 -6.48
CA ASP A 100 -10.87 -4.00 -7.90
C ASP A 100 -9.55 -3.95 -8.69
N PRO A 101 -9.38 -4.79 -9.73
CA PRO A 101 -8.14 -4.85 -10.50
C PRO A 101 -7.67 -3.47 -10.97
N GLY A 102 -6.43 -3.12 -10.61
CA GLY A 102 -5.80 -1.84 -10.95
C GLY A 102 -5.99 -0.72 -9.92
N ILE A 103 -6.64 -0.99 -8.78
CA ILE A 103 -6.77 -0.05 -7.67
C ILE A 103 -5.83 -0.47 -6.53
N ALA A 104 -4.77 0.29 -6.31
CA ALA A 104 -3.80 0.00 -5.24
C ALA A 104 -4.24 0.56 -3.86
N GLY A 105 -5.10 1.57 -3.87
CA GLY A 105 -5.62 2.24 -2.69
C GLY A 105 -6.90 3.01 -3.00
N GLN A 106 -7.68 3.29 -1.96
CA GLN A 106 -8.90 4.06 -2.08
C GLN A 106 -9.20 4.83 -0.79
N ALA A 107 -9.26 6.16 -0.88
CA ALA A 107 -9.77 7.03 0.16
C ALA A 107 -11.19 7.50 -0.16
N GLN A 108 -12.10 7.41 0.81
CA GLN A 108 -13.42 8.00 0.68
C GLN A 108 -13.39 9.47 1.15
N LEU A 109 -13.68 10.39 0.22
CA LEU A 109 -13.73 11.81 0.54
C LEU A 109 -14.74 12.12 1.65
N GLY A 110 -14.31 12.93 2.63
CA GLY A 110 -15.15 13.36 3.75
C GLY A 110 -15.29 12.34 4.87
N THR A 111 -14.61 11.20 4.79
CA THR A 111 -14.50 10.23 5.89
C THR A 111 -13.01 9.98 6.23
N ASN A 112 -12.76 9.15 7.24
CA ASN A 112 -11.41 8.66 7.55
C ASN A 112 -11.19 7.24 7.00
N ASN A 113 -12.03 6.79 6.06
CA ASN A 113 -11.95 5.45 5.53
C ASN A 113 -10.94 5.43 4.38
N VAL A 114 -9.85 4.71 4.61
CA VAL A 114 -8.78 4.47 3.63
C VAL A 114 -8.58 2.97 3.55
N TRP A 115 -8.67 2.43 2.35
CA TRP A 115 -8.37 1.04 2.05
C TRP A 115 -7.12 0.95 1.19
N ILE A 116 -6.26 -0.02 1.49
CA ILE A 116 -5.08 -0.37 0.69
C ILE A 116 -5.28 -1.79 0.19
N ASP A 117 -4.95 -2.01 -1.08
CA ASP A 117 -4.93 -3.35 -1.65
C ASP A 117 -3.76 -4.15 -1.07
N SER A 118 -4.09 -5.26 -0.39
CA SER A 118 -3.10 -6.17 0.19
C SER A 118 -2.15 -6.76 -0.85
N ASP A 119 -2.61 -6.97 -2.09
CA ASP A 119 -1.76 -7.50 -3.16
C ASP A 119 -0.89 -6.43 -3.81
N ALA A 120 -1.37 -5.17 -3.87
CA ALA A 120 -0.63 -4.07 -4.49
C ALA A 120 0.68 -3.73 -3.75
N ILE A 121 0.80 -4.10 -2.48
CA ILE A 121 2.00 -3.84 -1.66
C ILE A 121 3.00 -5.00 -1.69
N ARG A 122 2.73 -6.09 -2.41
CA ARG A 122 3.61 -7.25 -2.43
C ARG A 122 4.93 -6.93 -3.14
N ALA A 123 6.01 -7.47 -2.61
CA ALA A 123 7.30 -7.41 -3.28
C ALA A 123 7.30 -8.32 -4.51
N GLN A 124 7.76 -7.80 -5.65
CA GLN A 124 7.85 -8.57 -6.90
C GLN A 124 9.18 -9.33 -7.06
N SER A 125 10.16 -9.04 -6.20
CA SER A 125 11.48 -9.68 -6.19
C SER A 125 12.22 -9.39 -4.89
N GLY A 126 13.10 -10.31 -4.47
CA GLY A 126 13.94 -10.17 -3.28
C GLY A 126 13.46 -11.01 -2.10
N ASP A 127 14.00 -10.74 -0.91
CA ASP A 127 13.85 -11.60 0.29
C ASP A 127 12.74 -11.11 1.26
N SER A 128 11.82 -10.28 0.75
CA SER A 128 10.72 -9.68 1.53
C SER A 128 9.38 -9.99 0.89
N LEU A 129 8.32 -10.09 1.70
CA LEU A 129 6.95 -10.22 1.20
C LEU A 129 6.33 -8.86 0.85
N ILE A 130 6.75 -7.80 1.54
CA ILE A 130 6.18 -6.46 1.42
C ILE A 130 7.17 -5.51 0.75
N ASN A 131 6.72 -4.80 -0.26
CA ASN A 131 7.42 -3.66 -0.84
C ASN A 131 7.12 -2.41 0.00
N THR A 132 7.98 -2.16 1.00
CA THR A 132 7.80 -1.05 1.95
C THR A 132 7.74 0.33 1.29
N THR A 133 8.44 0.52 0.17
CA THR A 133 8.40 1.78 -0.58
C THR A 133 7.03 1.97 -1.25
N VAL A 134 6.55 0.98 -1.99
CA VAL A 134 5.22 1.04 -2.64
C VAL A 134 4.12 1.17 -1.60
N ALA A 135 4.19 0.40 -0.51
CA ALA A 135 3.24 0.46 0.59
C ALA A 135 3.16 1.86 1.22
N ALA A 136 4.31 2.49 1.49
CA ALA A 136 4.36 3.84 2.04
C ALA A 136 3.84 4.89 1.05
N ASP A 137 4.15 4.77 -0.24
CA ASP A 137 3.68 5.72 -1.25
C ASP A 137 2.18 5.61 -1.50
N ILE A 138 1.59 4.41 -1.47
CA ILE A 138 0.14 4.24 -1.49
C ILE A 138 -0.48 4.87 -0.23
N ALA A 139 0.04 4.56 0.96
CA ALA A 139 -0.49 5.11 2.21
C ALA A 139 -0.45 6.65 2.24
N ASN A 140 0.66 7.25 1.81
CA ASN A 140 0.81 8.71 1.73
C ASN A 140 -0.18 9.35 0.74
N HIS A 141 -0.39 8.71 -0.41
CA HIS A 141 -1.33 9.16 -1.43
C HIS A 141 -2.76 9.18 -0.89
N GLU A 142 -3.22 8.08 -0.27
CA GLU A 142 -4.57 8.01 0.26
C GLU A 142 -4.79 8.93 1.48
N GLU A 143 -3.76 9.12 2.30
CA GLU A 143 -3.82 10.11 3.37
C GLU A 143 -3.94 11.54 2.83
N GLU A 144 -3.29 11.82 1.69
CA GLU A 144 -3.45 13.12 1.03
C GLU A 144 -4.87 13.34 0.51
N HIS A 145 -5.53 12.33 -0.07
CA HIS A 145 -6.96 12.43 -0.41
C HIS A 145 -7.84 12.71 0.81
N THR A 146 -7.54 12.11 1.96
CA THR A 146 -8.25 12.39 3.22
C THR A 146 -8.11 13.87 3.62
N ARG A 147 -6.90 14.44 3.48
CA ARG A 147 -6.64 15.88 3.73
C ARG A 147 -7.33 16.79 2.73
N GLN A 148 -7.74 16.28 1.57
CA GLN A 148 -8.46 17.02 0.54
C GLN A 148 -9.98 17.05 0.74
N SER A 149 -10.54 16.57 1.85
CA SER A 149 -11.99 16.42 2.07
C SER A 149 -12.87 17.66 1.86
N ALA A 150 -12.32 18.88 1.77
CA ALA A 150 -13.09 20.09 1.49
C ALA A 150 -13.77 20.05 0.10
N ALA A 151 -15.02 20.52 0.04
CA ALA A 151 -15.71 20.72 -1.23
C ALA A 151 -14.99 21.77 -2.08
N SER A 152 -14.83 21.51 -3.37
CA SER A 152 -14.20 22.47 -4.27
C SER A 152 -15.13 23.63 -4.58
N ASN A 153 -14.55 24.82 -4.75
CA ASN A 153 -15.29 26.01 -5.18
C ASN A 153 -15.62 26.03 -6.67
N GLN A 154 -15.09 25.07 -7.43
CA GLN A 154 -15.34 24.85 -8.86
C GLN A 154 -15.23 23.35 -9.19
N GLU A 155 -15.85 22.92 -10.30
CA GLU A 155 -15.86 21.53 -10.76
C GLU A 155 -14.65 21.17 -11.66
N SER A 156 -14.02 22.18 -12.27
CA SER A 156 -12.84 22.03 -13.13
C SER A 156 -12.03 23.33 -13.16
N ILE A 157 -10.77 23.24 -13.58
CA ILE A 157 -9.90 24.39 -13.89
C ILE A 157 -9.33 24.28 -15.30
N GLU A 158 -8.91 25.39 -15.88
CA GLU A 158 -8.14 25.43 -17.13
C GLU A 158 -6.71 25.90 -16.86
N VAL A 159 -5.71 25.05 -17.14
CA VAL A 159 -4.29 25.38 -17.00
C VAL A 159 -3.61 25.22 -18.35
N ASN A 160 -2.98 26.28 -18.86
CA ASN A 160 -2.29 26.29 -20.16
C ASN A 160 -3.15 25.78 -21.35
N GLY A 161 -4.46 26.07 -21.34
CA GLY A 161 -5.40 25.66 -22.39
C GLY A 161 -5.87 24.19 -22.29
N GLN A 162 -5.50 23.49 -21.22
CA GLN A 162 -6.00 22.16 -20.90
C GLN A 162 -6.97 22.22 -19.71
N GLN A 163 -8.13 21.59 -19.85
CA GLN A 163 -9.11 21.48 -18.78
C GLN A 163 -8.79 20.27 -17.90
N PHE A 164 -8.89 20.46 -16.58
CA PHE A 164 -8.74 19.41 -15.57
C PHE A 164 -9.97 19.40 -14.68
N ASP A 165 -10.59 18.23 -14.52
CA ASP A 165 -11.74 18.08 -13.63
C ASP A 165 -11.32 17.95 -12.15
N ALA A 166 -12.30 18.00 -11.25
CA ALA A 166 -12.06 17.91 -9.82
C ALA A 166 -11.37 16.63 -9.36
N ARG A 167 -11.57 15.50 -10.07
CA ARG A 167 -10.88 14.25 -9.78
C ARG A 167 -9.42 14.39 -10.18
N GLU A 168 -9.12 14.79 -11.41
CA GLU A 168 -7.76 14.95 -11.92
C GLU A 168 -6.92 15.92 -11.07
N ILE A 169 -7.51 17.02 -10.59
CA ILE A 169 -6.83 17.97 -9.70
C ILE A 169 -6.44 17.32 -8.36
N ARG A 170 -7.34 16.51 -7.79
CA ARG A 170 -7.13 15.81 -6.51
C ARG A 170 -6.09 14.72 -6.66
N GLU A 171 -6.19 13.93 -7.73
CA GLU A 171 -5.21 12.91 -8.10
C GLU A 171 -3.82 13.51 -8.30
N ALA A 172 -3.71 14.58 -9.08
CA ALA A 172 -2.42 15.27 -9.29
C ALA A 172 -1.78 15.72 -7.97
N ALA A 173 -2.59 16.25 -7.05
CA ALA A 173 -2.12 16.65 -5.72
C ALA A 173 -1.73 15.45 -4.84
N ALA A 174 -2.51 14.37 -4.84
CA ALA A 174 -2.24 13.15 -4.07
C ALA A 174 -0.98 12.43 -4.58
N ILE A 175 -0.83 12.28 -5.90
CA ILE A 175 0.37 11.68 -6.49
C ILE A 175 1.62 12.51 -6.18
N SER A 176 1.51 13.84 -6.10
CA SER A 176 2.67 14.70 -5.86
C SER A 176 3.34 14.55 -4.48
N VAL A 177 2.74 13.79 -3.55
CA VAL A 177 3.38 13.44 -2.27
C VAL A 177 4.14 12.11 -2.31
N GLN A 178 3.94 11.31 -3.37
CA GLN A 178 4.61 10.03 -3.56
C GLN A 178 6.07 10.23 -3.97
N ARG A 179 6.95 9.34 -3.52
CA ARG A 179 8.38 9.36 -3.86
C ARG A 179 8.65 8.62 -5.15
N GLU A 180 8.09 7.42 -5.27
CA GLU A 180 8.15 6.60 -6.48
C GLU A 180 6.84 6.70 -7.24
N THR A 181 6.93 6.89 -8.55
CA THR A 181 5.76 6.99 -9.45
C THR A 181 5.83 6.00 -10.60
N GLU A 182 6.84 5.13 -10.61
CA GLU A 182 7.08 4.18 -11.70
C GLU A 182 5.97 3.13 -11.81
N PHE A 183 5.33 2.78 -10.71
CA PHE A 183 4.20 1.84 -10.65
C PHE A 183 2.86 2.46 -11.06
N LEU A 184 2.79 3.79 -11.27
CA LEU A 184 1.56 4.44 -11.69
C LEU A 184 1.16 4.05 -13.11
N SER A 185 -0.17 4.03 -13.33
CA SER A 185 -0.77 3.85 -14.64
C SER A 185 -0.35 4.96 -15.61
N ALA A 186 -0.49 4.69 -16.91
CA ALA A 186 -0.19 5.69 -17.94
C ALA A 186 -1.08 6.95 -17.80
N GLU A 187 -2.34 6.79 -17.39
CA GLU A 187 -3.26 7.90 -17.13
C GLU A 187 -2.72 8.81 -16.00
N TYR A 188 -2.33 8.23 -14.87
CA TYR A 188 -1.85 8.99 -13.71
C TYR A 188 -0.51 9.70 -13.98
N LYS A 189 0.37 9.07 -14.77
CA LYS A 189 1.59 9.71 -15.27
C LYS A 189 1.29 10.89 -16.19
N GLN A 190 0.22 10.84 -17.00
CA GLN A 190 -0.19 11.95 -17.86
C GLN A 190 -0.77 13.10 -17.03
N ILE A 191 -1.64 12.81 -16.07
CA ILE A 191 -2.23 13.82 -15.16
C ILE A 191 -1.12 14.61 -14.45
N THR A 192 -0.16 13.90 -13.85
CA THR A 192 0.93 14.53 -13.08
C THR A 192 1.92 15.31 -13.94
N ALA A 193 2.20 14.85 -15.17
CA ALA A 193 3.03 15.59 -16.11
C ALA A 193 2.34 16.87 -16.60
N ALA A 194 1.03 16.83 -16.83
CA ALA A 194 0.25 17.97 -17.32
C ALA A 194 -0.09 18.99 -16.21
N LEU A 195 -0.21 18.52 -14.96
CA LEU A 195 -0.55 19.34 -13.80
C LEU A 195 0.40 19.06 -12.62
N PRO A 196 1.69 19.44 -12.71
CA PRO A 196 2.65 19.22 -11.63
C PRO A 196 2.25 20.01 -10.39
N MET A 197 2.35 19.45 -9.18
CA MET A 197 1.90 20.11 -7.94
C MET A 197 3.04 20.29 -6.93
N ASP A 198 3.16 21.50 -6.37
CA ASP A 198 4.00 21.81 -5.22
C ASP A 198 3.19 21.84 -3.90
N GLU A 199 3.86 22.08 -2.77
CA GLU A 199 3.19 22.14 -1.46
C GLU A 199 2.14 23.26 -1.35
N ALA A 200 2.36 24.40 -2.00
CA ALA A 200 1.40 25.50 -2.00
C ALA A 200 0.19 25.19 -2.90
N ASP A 201 0.36 24.43 -3.98
CA ASP A 201 -0.74 23.92 -4.80
C ASP A 201 -1.59 22.93 -4.00
N ARG A 202 -0.94 21.95 -3.35
CA ARG A 202 -1.62 21.00 -2.47
C ARG A 202 -2.41 21.71 -1.38
N ALA A 203 -1.86 22.76 -0.79
CA ALA A 203 -2.56 23.55 0.22
C ALA A 203 -3.85 24.21 -0.31
N LEU A 204 -3.92 24.57 -1.60
CA LEU A 204 -5.13 25.08 -2.24
C LEU A 204 -6.13 23.95 -2.49
N VAL A 205 -5.67 22.80 -3.00
CA VAL A 205 -6.51 21.60 -3.21
C VAL A 205 -7.13 21.13 -1.89
N ARG A 206 -6.35 21.07 -0.81
CA ARG A 206 -6.82 20.73 0.56
C ARG A 206 -7.93 21.65 1.06
N LYS A 207 -7.92 22.92 0.65
CA LYS A 207 -8.95 23.92 0.99
C LYS A 207 -10.14 23.91 0.04
N GLY A 208 -10.08 23.15 -1.06
CA GLY A 208 -11.05 23.23 -2.15
C GLY A 208 -10.97 24.51 -2.97
N ASP A 209 -9.87 25.28 -2.89
CA ASP A 209 -9.72 26.53 -3.64
C ASP A 209 -9.12 26.28 -5.04
N PHE A 210 -9.95 25.73 -5.91
CA PHE A 210 -9.55 25.40 -7.29
C PHE A 210 -9.39 26.67 -8.14
N SER A 211 -10.21 27.69 -7.90
CA SER A 211 -10.03 28.99 -8.56
C SER A 211 -8.68 29.64 -8.23
N GLY A 212 -8.21 29.53 -6.98
CA GLY A 212 -6.91 30.04 -6.56
C GLY A 212 -5.77 29.23 -7.17
N LEU A 213 -5.94 27.91 -7.29
CA LEU A 213 -4.99 27.03 -7.97
C LEU A 213 -4.85 27.39 -9.45
N GLU A 214 -5.96 27.57 -10.16
CA GLU A 214 -6.00 27.98 -11.57
C GLU A 214 -5.22 29.29 -11.78
N GLN A 215 -5.54 30.32 -10.99
CA GLN A 215 -4.85 31.61 -11.04
C GLN A 215 -3.34 31.46 -10.80
N LYS A 216 -2.95 30.67 -9.79
CA LYS A 216 -1.53 30.43 -9.48
C LYS A 216 -0.81 29.76 -10.66
N LYS A 217 -1.40 28.70 -11.22
CA LYS A 217 -0.80 27.90 -12.31
C LYS A 217 -0.65 28.70 -13.60
N ASN A 218 -1.64 29.53 -13.93
CA ASN A 218 -1.60 30.38 -15.11
C ASN A 218 -0.68 31.59 -14.92
N ASN A 219 -0.64 32.20 -13.74
CA ASN A 219 0.25 33.34 -13.47
C ASN A 219 1.73 32.95 -13.34
N GLY A 220 2.02 31.74 -12.85
CA GLY A 220 3.38 31.18 -12.82
C GLY A 220 3.96 30.86 -14.21
N SER A 221 3.11 30.74 -15.23
CA SER A 221 3.52 30.49 -16.63
C SER A 221 3.79 31.77 -17.43
N VAL A 222 3.52 32.96 -16.85
CA VAL A 222 3.75 34.26 -17.50
C VAL A 222 5.17 34.78 -17.24
N VAL A 223 6.22 34.07 -17.69
CA VAL A 223 7.56 34.66 -17.82
C VAL A 223 8.27 34.12 -19.08
N MET A 224 8.59 35.07 -19.98
CA MET A 224 9.47 35.03 -21.16
C MET A 224 8.83 34.79 -22.53
N VAL A 225 8.12 35.81 -23.02
CA VAL A 225 8.31 36.25 -24.41
C VAL A 225 9.05 37.58 -24.34
N ALA A 226 10.33 37.55 -24.73
CA ALA A 226 11.15 38.73 -24.96
C ALA A 226 10.80 39.38 -26.31
#